data_AF-A0A060CG16-F1
#
_entry.id   AF-A0A060CG16-F1
#
_cell.length_a   1.000
_cell.length_b   1.000
_cell.length_c   1.000
_cell.angle_alpha   90.00
_cell.angle_beta   90.00
_cell.angle_gamma   90.00
#
_symmetry.space_group_name_H-M   'P 1'
#
loop_
_entity.id
_entity.type
_entity.pdbx_description
1 polymer ?
#
loop_
_entity_poly.entity_id
_entity_poly.type
_entity_poly.pdbx_seq_one_letter_code
_entity_poly.pdbx_strand_id
1 'polypeptide(L)'
;AHSGDANGQLIASTVSFDPQGYGAIWRSTDDGASFSQIGQVRDPAAADGFCCTSIYELPSAIGALPAGTLLWSGSFGADGGDNRRMSIDLWASTDHGATWSKLSTVLTAPNTGGLWEPELHVNGEGQLTLYYSDETQQPAHSQALMEVFSADGVTWSDPYPVVSL
;
A
#
# COMPACT_ATOMS: atom_id res chain seq x y z
N ALA A 1 -8.47 17.14 4.40
CA ALA A 1 -9.34 16.16 5.07
C ALA A 1 -10.63 16.09 4.28
N HIS A 2 -10.92 14.92 3.71
CA HIS A 2 -11.99 14.73 2.72
C HIS A 2 -12.99 13.65 3.19
N SER A 3 -12.98 13.37 4.49
CA SER A 3 -13.74 12.31 5.16
C SER A 3 -15.04 12.81 5.82
N GLY A 4 -15.55 13.99 5.45
CA GLY A 4 -16.83 14.52 5.97
C GLY A 4 -16.87 14.61 7.49
N ASP A 5 -17.90 14.03 8.11
CA ASP A 5 -18.08 14.03 9.58
C ASP A 5 -16.98 13.25 10.33
N ALA A 6 -16.21 12.41 9.63
CA ALA A 6 -15.05 11.71 10.19
C ALA A 6 -13.74 12.52 10.13
N ASN A 7 -13.77 13.74 9.60
CA ASN A 7 -12.60 14.62 9.60
C ASN A 7 -12.04 14.85 11.01
N GLY A 8 -10.72 14.84 11.14
CA GLY A 8 -10.02 15.01 12.43
C GLY A 8 -9.83 13.72 13.22
N GLN A 9 -10.47 12.61 12.83
CA GLN A 9 -10.20 11.30 13.40
C GLN A 9 -8.86 10.76 12.89
N LEU A 10 -8.16 9.99 13.73
CA LEU A 10 -6.88 9.38 13.35
C LEU A 10 -7.10 7.94 12.93
N ILE A 11 -6.49 7.55 11.81
CA ILE A 11 -6.41 6.15 11.37
C ILE A 11 -4.97 5.69 11.53
N ALA A 12 -4.80 4.50 12.10
CA ALA A 12 -3.51 3.82 12.18
C ALA A 12 -3.63 2.44 11.55
N SER A 13 -2.54 1.97 10.94
CA SER A 13 -2.42 0.59 10.47
C SER A 13 -1.24 -0.10 11.12
N THR A 14 -1.40 -1.39 11.41
CA THR A 14 -0.32 -2.25 11.91
C THR A 14 -0.31 -3.57 11.16
N VAL A 15 0.89 -4.07 10.86
CA VAL A 15 1.06 -5.48 10.51
C VAL A 15 0.69 -6.32 11.74
N SER A 16 -0.23 -7.25 11.58
CA SER A 16 -0.74 -8.09 12.65
C SER A 16 -0.86 -9.54 12.18
N PHE A 17 -0.81 -10.47 13.11
CA PHE A 17 -0.74 -11.89 12.79
C PHE A 17 -1.81 -12.68 13.50
N ASP A 18 -2.65 -13.33 12.70
CA ASP A 18 -3.15 -14.66 12.97
C ASP A 18 -2.29 -15.64 12.12
N PRO A 19 -2.63 -16.93 11.94
CA PRO A 19 -1.84 -17.83 11.11
C PRO A 19 -1.57 -17.37 9.67
N GLN A 20 -2.30 -16.38 9.12
CA GLN A 20 -2.16 -15.91 7.73
C GLN A 20 -1.64 -14.46 7.60
N GLY A 21 -1.51 -13.71 8.70
CA GLY A 21 -1.16 -12.29 8.64
C GLY A 21 -2.27 -11.39 8.09
N TYR A 22 -2.38 -10.15 8.59
CA TYR A 22 -3.34 -9.16 8.10
C TYR A 22 -2.91 -7.74 8.49
N GLY A 23 -3.38 -6.75 7.73
CA GLY A 23 -3.28 -5.34 8.13
C GLY A 23 -4.41 -4.99 9.07
N ALA A 24 -4.13 -4.72 10.35
CA ALA A 24 -5.15 -4.23 11.29
C ALA A 24 -5.34 -2.72 11.10
N ILE A 25 -6.59 -2.26 11.09
CA ILE A 25 -6.96 -0.85 10.93
C ILE A 25 -7.60 -0.37 12.22
N TRP A 26 -7.02 0.68 12.79
CA TRP A 26 -7.39 1.25 14.07
C TRP A 26 -7.85 2.68 13.90
N ARG A 27 -8.78 3.10 14.74
CA ARG A 27 -9.30 4.47 14.76
C ARG A 27 -9.27 5.06 16.15
N SER A 28 -8.86 6.31 16.22
CA SER A 28 -9.03 7.19 17.38
C SER A 28 -10.00 8.33 17.02
N THR A 29 -10.91 8.61 17.95
CA THR A 29 -11.84 9.75 17.89
C THR A 29 -11.61 10.74 19.04
N ASP A 30 -10.46 10.60 19.71
CA ASP A 30 -10.09 11.31 20.94
C ASP A 30 -8.64 11.81 20.87
N ASP A 31 -8.26 12.34 19.70
CA ASP A 31 -6.93 12.93 19.43
C ASP A 31 -5.75 12.01 19.77
N GLY A 32 -5.93 10.70 19.56
CA GLY A 32 -4.91 9.67 19.77
C GLY A 32 -4.80 9.15 21.20
N ALA A 33 -5.71 9.54 22.11
CA ALA A 33 -5.70 9.04 23.48
C ALA A 33 -6.05 7.55 23.55
N SER A 34 -6.94 7.06 22.71
CA SER A 34 -7.27 5.64 22.59
C SER A 34 -7.57 5.21 21.15
N PHE A 35 -7.32 3.94 20.86
CA PHE A 35 -7.57 3.35 19.55
C PHE A 35 -8.46 2.11 19.68
N SER A 36 -9.38 1.96 18.73
CA SER A 36 -10.22 0.77 18.58
C SER A 36 -10.05 0.19 17.18
N GLN A 37 -10.00 -1.13 17.06
CA GLN A 37 -9.92 -1.77 15.74
C GLN A 37 -11.27 -1.61 15.04
N ILE A 38 -11.24 -1.07 13.82
CA ILE A 38 -12.44 -0.82 13.01
C ILE A 38 -12.53 -1.70 11.77
N GLY A 39 -11.39 -2.25 11.33
CA GLY A 39 -11.31 -3.03 10.11
C GLY A 39 -10.02 -3.83 10.02
N GLN A 40 -9.91 -4.58 8.93
CA GLN A 40 -8.71 -5.34 8.59
C GLN A 40 -8.61 -5.50 7.07
N VAL A 41 -7.38 -5.54 6.56
CA VAL A 41 -7.06 -5.89 5.18
C VAL A 41 -6.48 -7.29 5.15
N ARG A 42 -7.06 -8.17 4.34
CA ARG A 42 -6.62 -9.56 4.19
C ARG A 42 -6.31 -9.85 2.73
N ASP A 43 -5.02 -9.78 2.42
CA ASP A 43 -4.53 -10.26 1.13
C ASP A 43 -4.14 -11.75 1.23
N PRO A 44 -4.65 -12.63 0.37
CA PRO A 44 -4.25 -14.04 0.35
C PRO A 44 -2.73 -14.24 0.22
N ALA A 45 -2.02 -13.31 -0.43
CA ALA A 45 -0.57 -13.38 -0.57
C ALA A 45 0.18 -13.21 0.76
N ALA A 46 -0.48 -12.74 1.82
CA ALA A 46 0.11 -12.62 3.15
C ALA A 46 0.47 -13.98 3.79
N ALA A 47 -0.16 -15.06 3.34
CA ALA A 47 0.16 -16.42 3.78
C ALA A 47 1.62 -16.82 3.46
N ASP A 48 2.21 -16.21 2.43
CA ASP A 48 3.59 -16.42 2.00
C ASP A 48 4.52 -15.27 2.43
N GLY A 49 4.21 -14.62 3.56
CA GLY A 49 5.00 -13.53 4.14
C GLY A 49 4.46 -12.15 3.77
N PHE A 50 4.46 -11.25 4.75
CA PHE A 50 3.83 -9.94 4.65
C PHE A 50 4.51 -8.93 5.59
N CYS A 51 4.82 -7.74 5.07
CA CYS A 51 5.40 -6.65 5.85
C CYS A 51 5.05 -5.28 5.27
N CYS A 52 5.60 -4.24 5.92
CA CYS A 52 5.90 -2.97 5.29
C CYS A 52 4.66 -2.32 4.67
N THR A 53 3.76 -1.84 5.53
CA THR A 53 2.45 -1.33 5.10
C THR A 53 2.39 0.18 5.13
N SER A 54 1.66 0.77 4.19
CA SER A 54 1.33 2.21 4.21
C SER A 54 -0.18 2.41 4.10
N ILE A 55 -0.67 3.50 4.68
CA ILE A 55 -2.07 3.93 4.61
C ILE A 55 -2.14 5.41 4.24
N TYR A 56 -3.03 5.77 3.32
CA TYR A 56 -3.09 7.11 2.74
C TYR A 56 -4.54 7.54 2.43
N GLU A 57 -4.95 8.73 2.86
CA GLU A 57 -6.23 9.34 2.45
C GLU A 57 -6.03 10.13 1.15
N LEU A 58 -6.82 9.83 0.13
CA LEU A 58 -6.76 10.57 -1.14
C LEU A 58 -7.15 12.06 -0.94
N PRO A 59 -6.28 13.03 -1.28
CA PRO A 59 -6.60 14.45 -1.20
C PRO A 59 -7.48 14.93 -2.36
N SER A 60 -7.50 14.19 -3.45
CA SER A 60 -8.28 14.43 -4.66
C SER A 60 -8.72 13.11 -5.26
N ALA A 61 -9.69 13.13 -6.18
CA ALA A 61 -10.10 11.91 -6.85
C ALA A 61 -8.96 11.32 -7.72
N ILE A 62 -8.87 10.00 -7.78
CA ILE A 62 -7.98 9.23 -8.66
C ILE A 62 -8.85 8.22 -9.41
N GLY A 63 -9.01 8.40 -10.72
CA GLY A 63 -9.96 7.63 -11.53
C GLY A 63 -11.37 7.65 -10.93
N ALA A 64 -11.89 6.46 -10.59
CA ALA A 64 -13.19 6.28 -9.97
C ALA A 64 -13.18 6.42 -8.43
N LEU A 65 -12.01 6.59 -7.82
CA LEU A 65 -11.85 6.72 -6.37
C LEU A 65 -12.09 8.19 -5.97
N PRO A 66 -13.13 8.50 -5.18
CA PRO A 66 -13.35 9.87 -4.73
C PRO A 66 -12.27 10.32 -3.73
N ALA A 67 -12.08 11.63 -3.59
CA ALA A 67 -11.30 12.20 -2.49
C ALA A 67 -11.85 11.69 -1.13
N GLY A 68 -10.97 11.43 -0.18
CA GLY A 68 -11.33 10.81 1.12
C GLY A 68 -11.31 9.28 1.12
N THR A 69 -11.17 8.64 -0.04
CA THR A 69 -10.89 7.19 -0.10
C THR A 69 -9.60 6.91 0.65
N LEU A 70 -9.63 5.93 1.57
CA LEU A 70 -8.42 5.41 2.18
C LEU A 70 -7.82 4.33 1.27
N LEU A 71 -6.53 4.48 1.00
CA LEU A 71 -5.71 3.49 0.34
C LEU A 71 -4.83 2.80 1.36
N TRP A 72 -4.59 1.51 1.14
CA TRP A 72 -3.68 0.73 1.94
C TRP A 72 -2.85 -0.17 1.02
N SER A 73 -1.55 -0.23 1.25
CA SER A 73 -0.63 -1.05 0.47
C SER A 73 0.35 -1.79 1.37
N GLY A 74 0.90 -2.89 0.87
CA GLY A 74 1.88 -3.70 1.58
C GLY A 74 2.74 -4.54 0.65
N SER A 75 3.82 -5.10 1.19
CA SER A 75 4.71 -6.04 0.52
C SER A 75 4.35 -7.47 0.87
N PHE A 76 4.21 -8.33 -0.14
CA PHE A 76 3.74 -9.71 0.01
C PHE A 76 4.68 -10.72 -0.65
N GLY A 77 4.64 -11.98 -0.19
CA GLY A 77 5.32 -13.11 -0.82
C GLY A 77 6.80 -13.26 -0.43
N ALA A 78 7.24 -12.61 0.65
CA ALA A 78 8.64 -12.65 1.08
C ALA A 78 9.13 -14.06 1.45
N ASP A 79 8.25 -14.90 1.99
CA ASP A 79 8.49 -16.25 2.49
C ASP A 79 8.09 -17.34 1.47
N GLY A 80 7.77 -16.97 0.22
CA GLY A 80 7.38 -17.90 -0.86
C GLY A 80 8.50 -18.83 -1.38
N GLY A 81 9.60 -18.99 -0.64
CA GLY A 81 10.72 -19.88 -0.95
C GLY A 81 11.59 -19.45 -2.15
N ASP A 82 12.35 -20.41 -2.69
CA ASP A 82 13.37 -20.17 -3.73
C ASP A 82 12.82 -19.59 -5.04
N ASN A 83 11.51 -19.77 -5.31
CA ASN A 83 10.84 -19.27 -6.50
C ASN A 83 9.88 -18.12 -6.20
N ARG A 84 10.02 -17.45 -5.05
CA ARG A 84 9.16 -16.34 -4.66
C ARG A 84 9.02 -15.29 -5.77
N ARG A 85 7.83 -14.71 -5.87
CA ARG A 85 7.51 -13.57 -6.73
C ARG A 85 6.80 -12.57 -5.85
N MET A 86 7.57 -11.70 -5.21
CA MET A 86 7.01 -10.69 -4.32
C MET A 86 6.09 -9.76 -5.11
N SER A 87 5.04 -9.28 -4.45
CA SER A 87 4.14 -8.28 -5.00
C SER A 87 3.96 -7.11 -4.05
N ILE A 88 3.60 -5.97 -4.62
CA ILE A 88 3.03 -4.83 -3.91
C ILE A 88 1.58 -4.72 -4.36
N ASP A 89 0.65 -4.87 -3.42
CA ASP A 89 -0.78 -4.82 -3.68
C ASP A 89 -1.42 -3.56 -3.11
N LEU A 90 -2.48 -3.08 -3.76
CA LEU A 90 -3.22 -1.89 -3.36
C LEU A 90 -4.68 -2.24 -3.03
N TRP A 91 -5.14 -1.77 -1.88
CA TRP A 91 -6.49 -1.93 -1.37
C TRP A 91 -7.12 -0.56 -1.11
N ALA A 92 -8.45 -0.48 -1.23
CA ALA A 92 -9.21 0.76 -1.04
C ALA A 92 -10.39 0.57 -0.09
N SER A 93 -10.71 1.63 0.66
CA SER A 93 -11.87 1.75 1.53
C SER A 93 -12.53 3.11 1.34
N THR A 94 -13.85 3.11 1.12
CA THR A 94 -14.68 4.31 1.00
C THR A 94 -15.58 4.53 2.21
N ASP A 95 -15.40 3.75 3.27
CA ASP A 95 -16.19 3.78 4.51
C ASP A 95 -15.30 4.00 5.75
N HIS A 96 -14.27 4.84 5.57
CA HIS A 96 -13.32 5.24 6.62
C HIS A 96 -12.57 4.08 7.27
N GLY A 97 -12.24 3.04 6.50
CA GLY A 97 -11.38 1.93 6.91
C GLY A 97 -12.11 0.76 7.54
N ALA A 98 -13.45 0.74 7.53
CA ALA A 98 -14.24 -0.36 8.07
C ALA A 98 -14.22 -1.58 7.16
N THR A 99 -14.39 -1.39 5.84
CA THR A 99 -14.32 -2.44 4.83
C THR A 99 -13.34 -2.09 3.72
N TRP A 100 -12.72 -3.12 3.13
CA TRP A 100 -11.64 -2.98 2.18
C TRP A 100 -11.85 -3.91 0.98
N SER A 101 -11.53 -3.41 -0.21
CA SER A 101 -11.53 -4.18 -1.46
C SER A 101 -10.18 -4.09 -2.14
N LYS A 102 -9.67 -5.21 -2.68
CA LYS A 102 -8.45 -5.21 -3.49
C LYS A 102 -8.71 -4.42 -4.75
N LEU A 103 -7.86 -3.43 -5.00
CA LEU A 103 -7.97 -2.55 -6.16
C LEU A 103 -7.10 -3.07 -7.31
N SER A 104 -5.83 -3.34 -7.03
CA SER A 104 -4.88 -3.87 -8.02
C SER A 104 -3.67 -4.52 -7.37
N THR A 105 -2.96 -5.32 -8.15
CA THR A 105 -1.53 -5.61 -7.89
C THR A 105 -0.75 -4.55 -8.65
N VAL A 106 -0.01 -3.72 -7.92
CA VAL A 106 0.76 -2.60 -8.47
C VAL A 106 1.95 -3.16 -9.25
N LEU A 107 2.69 -4.06 -8.61
CA LEU A 107 3.92 -4.63 -9.12
C LEU A 107 4.04 -6.10 -8.69
N THR A 108 4.59 -6.91 -9.57
CA THR A 108 5.07 -8.26 -9.27
C THR A 108 6.52 -8.36 -9.70
N ALA A 109 7.40 -8.84 -8.82
CA ALA A 109 8.80 -8.99 -9.11
C ALA A 109 9.00 -9.93 -10.32
N PRO A 110 9.80 -9.55 -11.33
CA PRO A 110 10.07 -10.42 -12.48
C PRO A 110 11.01 -11.58 -12.12
N ASN A 111 11.66 -11.50 -10.96
CA ASN A 111 12.59 -12.49 -10.43
C ASN A 111 12.37 -12.67 -8.92
N THR A 112 13.36 -13.22 -8.22
CA THR A 112 13.28 -13.51 -6.77
C THR A 112 13.72 -12.33 -5.88
N GLY A 113 14.06 -11.18 -6.47
CA GLY A 113 14.33 -9.94 -5.75
C GLY A 113 13.09 -9.46 -5.00
N GLY A 114 13.32 -8.79 -3.86
CA GLY A 114 12.25 -8.26 -3.05
C GLY A 114 11.72 -6.91 -3.52
N LEU A 115 10.46 -6.65 -3.19
CA LEU A 115 9.77 -5.37 -3.38
C LEU A 115 9.26 -4.92 -2.02
N TRP A 116 9.78 -3.82 -1.50
CA TRP A 116 9.62 -3.44 -0.10
C TRP A 116 9.05 -2.03 0.07
N GLU A 117 8.40 -1.80 1.21
CA GLU A 117 8.12 -0.47 1.76
C GLU A 117 7.34 0.45 0.81
N PRO A 118 6.18 0.01 0.29
CA PRO A 118 5.33 0.88 -0.53
C PRO A 118 4.93 2.14 0.24
N GLU A 119 5.06 3.30 -0.40
CA GLU A 119 4.60 4.58 0.11
C GLU A 119 3.80 5.34 -0.96
N LEU A 120 2.65 5.87 -0.59
CA LEU A 120 1.67 6.45 -1.51
C LEU A 120 1.64 7.97 -1.45
N HIS A 121 1.51 8.61 -2.61
CA HIS A 121 1.36 10.06 -2.72
C HIS A 121 0.57 10.44 -3.98
N VAL A 122 -0.18 11.54 -3.97
CA VAL A 122 -0.70 12.14 -5.20
C VAL A 122 0.26 13.23 -5.65
N ASN A 123 0.94 13.04 -6.78
CA ASN A 123 1.98 13.94 -7.27
C ASN A 123 1.40 15.26 -7.84
N GLY A 124 2.30 16.17 -8.23
CA GLY A 124 1.92 17.49 -8.77
C GLY A 124 1.14 17.44 -10.10
N GLU A 125 1.12 16.30 -10.79
CA GLU A 125 0.33 16.07 -12.01
C GLU A 125 -1.05 15.47 -11.72
N GLY A 126 -1.36 15.20 -10.44
CA GLY A 126 -2.63 14.61 -10.01
C GLY A 126 -2.68 13.09 -10.19
N GLN A 127 -1.55 12.42 -10.36
CA GLN A 127 -1.48 10.96 -10.43
C GLN A 127 -1.13 10.36 -9.07
N LEU A 128 -1.65 9.17 -8.79
CA LEU A 128 -1.21 8.36 -7.67
C LEU A 128 0.18 7.81 -7.99
N THR A 129 1.14 8.14 -7.14
CA THR A 129 2.52 7.64 -7.17
C THR A 129 2.68 6.64 -6.04
N LEU A 130 3.28 5.49 -6.34
CA LEU A 130 3.77 4.54 -5.34
C LEU A 130 5.29 4.49 -5.42
N TYR A 131 5.96 4.83 -4.33
CA TYR A 131 7.40 4.64 -4.14
C TYR A 131 7.66 3.30 -3.48
N TYR A 132 8.77 2.64 -3.81
CA TYR A 132 9.15 1.37 -3.20
C TYR A 132 10.65 1.10 -3.30
N SER A 133 11.14 0.18 -2.47
CA SER A 133 12.51 -0.34 -2.49
C SER A 133 12.58 -1.63 -3.33
N ASP A 134 13.47 -1.68 -4.32
CA ASP A 134 13.58 -2.72 -5.36
C ASP A 134 14.91 -3.47 -5.30
N GLU A 135 14.88 -4.79 -5.10
CA GLU A 135 16.07 -5.66 -5.13
C GLU A 135 16.18 -6.51 -6.41
N THR A 136 15.34 -6.24 -7.41
CA THR A 136 15.27 -7.05 -8.64
C THR A 136 16.41 -6.77 -9.63
N GLN A 137 17.25 -5.77 -9.34
CA GLN A 137 18.32 -5.27 -10.22
C GLN A 137 19.71 -5.85 -9.91
N GLN A 138 19.77 -6.93 -9.15
CA GLN A 138 21.03 -7.64 -8.87
C GLN A 138 21.69 -8.14 -10.17
N PRO A 139 23.04 -8.13 -10.28
CA PRO A 139 24.00 -7.66 -9.29
C PRO A 139 24.35 -6.16 -9.41
N ALA A 140 23.71 -5.41 -10.31
CA ALA A 140 24.05 -4.01 -10.55
C ALA A 140 23.78 -3.13 -9.33
N HIS A 141 22.65 -3.36 -8.66
CA HIS A 141 22.26 -2.69 -7.43
C HIS A 141 21.75 -3.70 -6.42
N SER A 142 22.19 -3.55 -5.16
CA SER A 142 21.66 -4.39 -4.09
C SER A 142 20.22 -4.05 -3.74
N GLN A 143 19.87 -2.76 -3.84
CA GLN A 143 18.53 -2.22 -3.67
C GLN A 143 18.48 -0.82 -4.33
N ALA A 144 17.38 -0.47 -4.98
CA ALA A 144 17.14 0.83 -5.60
C ALA A 144 15.79 1.42 -5.14
N LEU A 145 15.69 2.74 -5.04
CA LEU A 145 14.41 3.42 -4.82
C LEU A 145 13.74 3.69 -6.16
N MET A 146 12.53 3.18 -6.32
CA MET A 146 11.77 3.20 -7.56
C MET A 146 10.39 3.81 -7.32
N GLU A 147 9.76 4.30 -8.38
CA GLU A 147 8.40 4.83 -8.37
C GLU A 147 7.60 4.32 -9.58
N VAL A 148 6.29 4.22 -9.40
CA VAL A 148 5.30 3.96 -10.46
C VAL A 148 4.11 4.89 -10.32
N PHE A 149 3.48 5.21 -11.44
CA PHE A 149 2.40 6.17 -11.52
C PHE A 149 1.11 5.52 -12.00
N SER A 150 -0.02 5.99 -11.49
CA SER A 150 -1.35 5.58 -11.94
C SER A 150 -2.33 6.75 -11.94
N ALA A 151 -3.14 6.85 -13.00
CA ALA A 151 -4.23 7.82 -13.08
C ALA A 151 -5.54 7.30 -12.46
N ASP A 152 -5.65 5.99 -12.21
CA ASP A 152 -6.88 5.32 -11.78
C ASP A 152 -6.71 4.36 -10.58
N GLY A 153 -5.48 4.14 -10.11
CA GLY A 153 -5.12 3.18 -9.06
C GLY A 153 -5.17 1.71 -9.51
N VAL A 154 -5.38 1.46 -10.80
CA VAL A 154 -5.56 0.11 -11.37
C VAL A 154 -4.51 -0.19 -12.42
N THR A 155 -4.27 0.75 -13.32
CA THR A 155 -3.28 0.66 -14.39
C THR A 155 -2.05 1.46 -13.99
N TRP A 156 -0.88 0.82 -14.04
CA TRP A 156 0.38 1.41 -13.58
C TRP A 156 1.36 1.59 -14.73
N SER A 157 2.19 2.62 -14.65
CA SER A 157 3.31 2.83 -15.55
C SER A 157 4.38 1.74 -15.40
N ASP A 158 5.34 1.72 -16.32
CA ASP A 158 6.62 1.04 -16.05
C ASP A 158 7.32 1.66 -14.82
N PRO A 159 8.18 0.91 -14.10
CA PRO A 159 8.97 1.46 -12.99
C PRO A 159 10.01 2.49 -13.44
N TYR A 160 10.15 3.56 -12.65
CA TYR A 160 11.15 4.61 -12.83
C TYR A 160 12.05 4.74 -11.59
N PRO A 161 13.37 4.94 -11.74
CA PRO A 161 14.25 5.18 -10.60
C PRO A 161 14.04 6.59 -10.03
N VAL A 162 13.83 6.69 -8.71
CA VAL A 162 13.60 7.97 -7.99
C VAL A 162 14.85 8.85 -8.01
N VAL A 163 16.02 8.23 -7.96
CA VAL A 163 17.31 8.90 -8.12
C VAL A 163 17.99 8.32 -9.35
N SER A 164 18.15 9.13 -10.40
CA SER A 164 18.96 8.73 -11.54
C SER A 164 20.44 8.66 -11.14
N LEU A 165 21.07 7.51 -11.35
CA LEU A 165 22.51 7.32 -11.19
C LEU A 165 23.30 7.90 -12.38
#